data_AF-A0A401Z6V5-F1
#
_entry.id   AF-A0A401Z6V5-F1
#
_cell.length_a   1.000
_cell.length_b   1.000
_cell.length_c   1.000
_cell.angle_alpha   90.00
_cell.angle_beta   90.00
_cell.angle_gamma   90.00
#
_symmetry.space_group_name_H-M   'P 1'
#
loop_
_entity.id
_entity.type
_entity.pdbx_description
1 polymer ?
#
loop_
_entity_poly.entity_id
_entity_poly.type
_entity_poly.pdbx_seq_one_letter_code
_entity_poly.pdbx_strand_id
1 'polypeptide(L)' 'MAVEGRPGTIAEIRERLGPEERVEFEEQLANTPFDQLYAKIVLEWALTPEERAQDRAVLDRVRAGDFSGLRNLDGTPFVP' A
#
# COMPACT_ATOMS: atom_id res chain seq x y z
N MET A 1 -9.27 -1.37 -14.11
CA MET A 1 -8.37 -0.58 -14.97
C MET A 1 -6.99 -0.65 -14.33
N ALA A 2 -5.99 -1.20 -15.03
CA ALA A 2 -4.61 -1.06 -14.60
C ALA A 2 -4.26 0.44 -14.66
N VAL A 3 -3.83 1.01 -13.54
CA VAL A 3 -3.33 2.37 -13.49
C VAL A 3 -1.98 2.33 -14.22
N GLU A 4 -1.87 3.00 -15.37
CA GLU A 4 -0.64 2.96 -16.18
C GLU A 4 0.59 3.22 -15.30
N GLY A 5 1.52 2.26 -15.26
CA GLY A 5 2.75 2.35 -14.49
C GLY A 5 2.81 1.58 -13.17
N ARG A 6 1.73 0.95 -12.68
CA ARG A 6 1.78 0.07 -11.48
C ARG A 6 1.92 -1.41 -11.85
N PRO A 7 2.71 -2.20 -11.11
CA PRO A 7 2.87 -3.62 -11.42
C PRO A 7 1.53 -4.35 -11.22
N GLY A 8 1.13 -5.14 -12.21
CA GLY A 8 -0.14 -5.87 -12.21
C GLY A 8 -0.04 -7.27 -11.59
N THR A 9 1.18 -7.75 -11.33
CA THR A 9 1.48 -9.10 -10.86
C THR A 9 2.57 -9.11 -9.79
N ILE A 10 2.63 -10.20 -9.02
CA ILE A 10 3.72 -10.46 -8.06
C ILE A 10 5.09 -10.47 -8.77
N ALA A 11 5.15 -10.99 -10.00
CA ALA A 11 6.38 -11.02 -10.78
C ALA A 11 6.87 -9.60 -11.11
N GLU A 12 5.98 -8.73 -11.59
CA GLU A 12 6.34 -7.34 -11.91
C GLU A 12 6.71 -6.53 -10.64
N ILE A 13 6.13 -6.86 -9.48
CA ILE A 13 6.56 -6.29 -8.19
C ILE A 13 8.02 -6.70 -7.93
N ARG A 14 8.34 -8.00 -7.98
CA ARG A 14 9.71 -8.51 -7.75
C ARG A 14 10.74 -7.83 -8.63
N GLU A 15 10.44 -7.64 -9.90
CA GLU A 15 11.35 -7.02 -10.86
C GLU A 15 11.74 -5.59 -10.47
N ARG A 16 10.83 -4.85 -9.81
CA ARG A 16 11.04 -3.46 -9.41
C ARG A 16 11.80 -3.28 -8.10
N LEU A 17 11.85 -4.31 -7.26
CA LEU A 17 12.48 -4.22 -5.94
C LEU A 17 14.00 -4.37 -6.00
N GLY A 18 14.70 -3.61 -5.15
CA GLY A 18 16.12 -3.81 -4.87
C GLY A 18 16.37 -5.12 -4.11
N PRO A 19 17.63 -5.57 -3.99
CA PRO A 19 17.97 -6.86 -3.37
C PRO A 19 17.52 -6.99 -1.91
N GLU A 20 17.63 -5.93 -1.11
CA GLU A 20 17.19 -5.93 0.29
C GLU A 20 15.65 -5.95 0.40
N GLU A 21 14.98 -5.12 -0.40
CA GLU A 21 13.51 -5.08 -0.46
C GLU A 21 12.91 -6.40 -0.95
N ARG A 22 13.61 -7.12 -1.85
CA ARG A 22 13.18 -8.45 -2.28
C ARG A 22 13.16 -9.45 -1.14
N VAL A 23 14.14 -9.41 -0.24
CA VAL A 23 14.17 -10.33 0.91
C VAL A 23 12.97 -10.09 1.82
N GLU A 24 12.70 -8.83 2.15
CA GLU A 24 11.54 -8.45 2.99
C GLU A 24 10.21 -8.80 2.30
N PHE A 25 10.10 -8.53 0.99
CA PHE A 25 8.94 -8.88 0.19
C PHE A 25 8.65 -10.39 0.17
N GLU A 26 9.67 -11.23 -0.07
CA GLU A 26 9.50 -12.68 -0.10
C GLU A 26 9.09 -13.24 1.27
N GLU A 27 9.69 -12.73 2.35
CA GLU A 27 9.32 -13.11 3.71
C GLU A 27 7.86 -12.76 4.02
N GLN A 28 7.43 -11.54 3.67
CA GLN A 28 6.05 -11.13 3.88
C GLN A 28 5.08 -11.93 3.00
N LEU A 29 5.42 -12.17 1.73
CA LEU A 29 4.61 -12.95 0.80
C LEU A 29 4.39 -14.38 1.31
N ALA A 30 5.44 -15.04 1.79
CA ALA A 30 5.37 -16.41 2.29
C ALA A 30 4.51 -16.57 3.55
N ASN A 31 4.44 -15.53 4.38
CA ASN A 31 3.72 -15.56 5.66
C ASN A 31 2.33 -14.89 5.61
N THR A 32 1.94 -14.29 4.49
CA THR A 32 0.64 -13.61 4.35
C THR A 32 -0.47 -14.62 4.05
N PRO A 33 -1.58 -14.63 4.82
CA PRO A 33 -2.75 -15.44 4.49
C PRO A 33 -3.28 -15.14 3.09
N PHE A 34 -3.72 -16.17 2.36
CA PHE A 34 -4.17 -16.03 0.96
C PHE A 34 -5.27 -14.97 0.79
N ASP A 35 -6.20 -14.87 1.73
CA ASP A 35 -7.29 -13.88 1.75
C ASP A 35 -6.81 -12.44 1.95
N GLN A 36 -5.57 -12.24 2.38
CA GLN A 36 -4.96 -10.94 2.63
C GLN A 36 -3.90 -10.54 1.61
N LEU A 37 -3.51 -11.43 0.69
CA LEU A 37 -2.45 -11.18 -0.29
C LEU A 37 -2.65 -9.89 -1.08
N TYR A 38 -3.88 -9.62 -1.51
CA TYR A 38 -4.15 -8.40 -2.28
C TYR A 38 -3.85 -7.14 -1.46
N ALA A 39 -4.36 -7.07 -0.22
CA ALA A 39 -4.20 -5.89 0.62
C ALA A 39 -2.78 -5.71 1.17
N LYS A 40 -2.12 -6.81 1.56
CA LYS A 40 -0.82 -6.79 2.26
C LYS A 40 0.38 -6.90 1.33
N ILE A 41 0.23 -7.52 0.16
CA ILE A 41 1.33 -7.68 -0.78
C ILE A 41 1.13 -6.75 -1.96
N VAL A 42 0.02 -6.91 -2.69
CA VAL A 42 -0.16 -6.21 -3.96
C VAL A 42 -0.27 -4.71 -3.74
N LEU A 43 -1.13 -4.24 -2.83
CA LEU A 43 -1.28 -2.80 -2.60
C LEU A 43 -0.04 -2.18 -1.94
N GLU A 44 0.58 -2.86 -0.98
CA GLU A 44 1.72 -2.32 -0.23
C GLU A 44 2.98 -2.21 -1.12
N TRP A 45 3.29 -3.25 -1.89
CA TRP A 45 4.54 -3.32 -2.67
C TRP A 45 4.40 -2.87 -4.12
N ALA A 46 3.17 -2.56 -4.59
CA ALA A 46 2.98 -1.86 -5.86
C ALA A 46 3.32 -0.37 -5.79
N LEU A 47 3.43 0.19 -4.58
CA LEU A 47 3.77 1.58 -4.32
C LEU A 47 5.29 1.76 -4.24
N THR A 48 5.76 2.93 -4.68
CA THR A 48 7.15 3.36 -4.44
C THR A 48 7.40 3.61 -2.94
N PRO A 49 8.67 3.59 -2.47
CA PRO A 49 8.99 3.98 -1.10
C PRO A 49 8.44 5.36 -0.70
N GLU A 50 8.42 6.32 -1.63
CA GLU A 50 7.89 7.67 -1.38
C GLU A 50 6.37 7.65 -1.20
N GLU A 51 5.63 6.94 -2.06
CA GLU A 51 4.18 6.75 -1.92
C GLU A 51 3.84 6.01 -0.61
N ARG A 52 4.59 4.98 -0.23
CA ARG A 52 4.43 4.28 1.06
C ARG A 52 4.65 5.23 2.25
N ALA A 53 5.62 6.13 2.15
CA ALA A 53 5.88 7.12 3.20
C ALA A 53 4.75 8.15 3.30
N GLN A 54 4.19 8.58 2.17
CA GLN A 54 3.03 9.47 2.13
C GLN A 54 1.79 8.81 2.77
N ASP A 55 1.48 7.58 2.40
CA ASP A 55 0.37 6.82 2.98
C ASP A 55 0.55 6.64 4.49
N ARG A 56 1.78 6.35 4.94
CA ARG A 56 2.09 6.23 6.37
C ARG A 56 1.89 7.54 7.11
N ALA A 57 2.30 8.67 6.55
CA ALA A 57 2.07 9.98 7.13
C ALA A 57 0.57 10.31 7.26
N VAL A 58 -0.23 9.94 6.27
CA VAL A 58 -1.70 10.07 6.33
C VAL A 58 -2.26 9.20 7.46
N LEU A 59 -1.87 7.92 7.53
CA LEU A 59 -2.34 7.00 8.58
C LEU A 59 -1.95 7.48 9.99
N ASP A 60 -0.75 8.04 10.16
CA ASP A 60 -0.29 8.54 11.45
C ASP A 60 -1.06 9.79 11.89
N ARG A 61 -1.43 10.68 10.95
CA ARG A 61 -2.34 11.81 11.23
C ARG A 61 -3.71 11.32 11.71
N VAL A 62 -4.29 10.34 11.00
CA VAL A 62 -5.58 9.74 11.37
C VAL A 62 -5.53 9.11 12.76
N ARG A 63 -4.45 8.37 13.08
CA ARG A 63 -4.24 7.78 14.41
C ARG A 63 -4.08 8.83 15.50
N ALA A 64 -3.51 9.99 15.18
CA ALA A 64 -3.42 11.13 16.09
C ALA A 64 -4.75 11.90 16.25
N GLY A 65 -5.82 11.48 15.56
CA GLY A 65 -7.13 12.13 15.61
C GLY A 65 -7.29 13.31 14.65
N ASP A 66 -6.34 13.53 13.74
CA ASP A 66 -6.47 14.50 12.66
C ASP A 66 -7.12 13.83 11.44
N PHE A 67 -8.42 14.07 11.28
CA PHE A 67 -9.21 13.58 10.16
C PHE A 67 -9.45 14.65 9.09
N SER A 68 -8.73 15.78 9.17
CA SER A 68 -8.92 16.89 8.24
C SER A 68 -8.59 16.48 6.80
N GLY A 69 -9.51 16.81 5.89
CA GLY A 69 -9.39 16.49 4.47
C GLY A 69 -9.83 15.08 4.07
N LEU A 70 -10.17 14.20 5.03
CA LEU A 70 -10.76 12.90 4.71
C LEU A 70 -12.18 13.06 4.18
N ARG A 71 -12.55 12.17 3.26
CA ARG A 71 -13.89 12.10 2.66
C ARG A 71 -14.41 10.67 2.69
N ASN A 72 -15.72 10.55 2.86
CA ASN A 72 -16.45 9.31 2.66
C ASN A 72 -16.47 8.93 1.18
N LEU A 73 -16.87 7.68 0.89
CA LEU A 73 -16.99 7.18 -0.49
C LEU A 73 -17.99 7.97 -1.35
N ASP A 74 -18.99 8.59 -0.72
CA ASP A 74 -19.97 9.47 -1.39
C ASP A 74 -19.44 10.90 -1.61
N GLY A 75 -18.19 11.17 -1.23
CA GLY A 75 -17.53 12.46 -1.36
C GLY A 75 -17.86 13.46 -0.27
N THR A 76 -18.70 13.13 0.71
CA THR A 76 -18.94 14.01 1.87
C THR A 76 -17.72 14.06 2.79
N PRO A 77 -17.46 15.18 3.50
CA PRO A 77 -16.39 15.24 4.50
C PRO A 77 -16.58 14.16 5.57
N PHE A 78 -15.50 13.47 5.92
CA PHE A 78 -15.52 12.55 7.05
C PHE A 78 -15.56 13.35 8.37
N VAL A 79 -16.49 12.97 9.25
CA VAL A 79 -16.61 13.50 10.60
C VAL A 79 -16.50 12.30 11.56
N PRO A 80 -15.56 12.29 12.52
CA PRO A 80 -15.33 11.16 13.43
C PRO A 80 -16.51 10.85 14.35
#